data_AF-B7FV02-F1
#
_entry.id   AF-B7FV02-F1
#
_cell.length_a   1.000
_cell.length_b   1.000
_cell.length_c   1.000
_cell.angle_alpha   90.00
_cell.angle_beta   90.00
_cell.angle_gamma   90.00
#
_symmetry.space_group_name_H-M   'P 1'
#
loop_
_entity.id
_entity.type
_entity.pdbx_description
1 polymer ?
#
loop_
_entity_poly.entity_id
_entity_poly.type
_entity_poly.pdbx_seq_one_letter_code
_entity_poly.pdbx_strand_id
1 'polypeptide(L)'
;MIRRRPTTNDANSYKADDDKLGKQLLFTTSSQQHSTQTPKPMVSNLVVCIIVIVFVGAGVVQNRYQESHNDFHSGSGTDKTVAQSSQRRKTSFLQQSLLTPEEDERLQTDERGNRYHLVFSTDCSPYQHWQSFLVYYTALKVRQPGQVTRIASGCDPEQAKAMQRWFDQDVQFMSKRYHLQMTPHFSGVKNEAGETVADYKFFNKPFGFLYWLEHSPQLHYSASHSEFPKDFQNDIVILIDPDMGLLRPITADFSDERETVVSPRRREHGVLATNVGPGHPFAQVYGFGTQWARLDLEKIAGAGSQARNISKEDGQLFYPVGPPYIGTISDMHRIALKWTAFVPRVYEQYPHLLAEMFAFCIAAADEELPFQLIDSLMISKTDASGEGWPLVDRIPPDEVCDFASDLDPSKYAVPSVVHLCQRYWLGKDWFFSKRKIPSDIYDCETPLFEEPPSDLGVLYDYKWAWNGRKQMVTPTEANREAFLLCFLFRLLNDAATFYKQNTCPPDSINLEKSRNLVAYLKAKSRHTETK
;
A
#
# COMPACT_ATOMS: atom_id res chain seq x y z
N MET A 1 4.86 -4.69 -57.74
CA MET A 1 6.10 -5.12 -57.05
C MET A 1 6.63 -3.95 -56.27
N ILE A 2 6.61 -4.01 -54.93
CA ILE A 2 7.53 -3.39 -53.97
C ILE A 2 7.08 -3.95 -52.61
N ARG A 3 7.88 -4.86 -52.05
CA ARG A 3 7.66 -5.50 -50.73
C ARG A 3 8.06 -4.51 -49.63
N ARG A 4 7.16 -4.21 -48.68
CA ARG A 4 7.53 -3.64 -47.39
C ARG A 4 7.65 -4.77 -46.35
N ARG A 5 8.80 -4.83 -45.69
CA ARG A 5 9.09 -5.74 -44.57
C ARG A 5 8.37 -5.26 -43.29
N PRO A 6 7.89 -6.16 -42.43
CA PRO A 6 7.42 -5.81 -41.10
C PRO A 6 8.60 -5.72 -40.12
N THR A 7 8.65 -4.65 -39.33
CA THR A 7 9.58 -4.49 -38.21
C THR A 7 9.00 -5.11 -36.95
N THR A 8 9.63 -6.19 -36.49
CA THR A 8 9.50 -6.77 -35.15
C THR A 8 10.40 -6.01 -34.18
N ASN A 9 9.89 -5.71 -32.98
CA ASN A 9 10.55 -5.75 -31.67
C ASN A 9 10.06 -4.59 -30.79
N ASP A 10 9.26 -4.92 -29.76
CA ASP A 10 9.22 -4.16 -28.52
C ASP A 10 8.96 -5.14 -27.36
N ALA A 11 10.08 -5.60 -26.79
CA ALA A 11 10.12 -6.32 -25.53
C ALA A 11 11.44 -5.91 -24.85
N ASN A 12 11.33 -4.97 -23.89
CA ASN A 12 12.28 -4.50 -22.87
C ASN A 12 11.91 -3.02 -22.61
N SER A 13 11.63 -2.50 -21.42
CA SER A 13 12.27 -2.77 -20.13
C SER A 13 11.39 -2.27 -18.97
N TYR A 14 11.11 -3.13 -17.99
CA TYR A 14 10.81 -2.71 -16.61
C TYR A 14 12.13 -2.73 -15.84
N LYS A 15 12.73 -1.57 -15.63
CA LYS A 15 13.77 -1.35 -14.61
C LYS A 15 13.20 -0.38 -13.59
N ALA A 16 12.91 -0.91 -12.40
CA ALA A 16 12.77 -0.08 -11.22
C ALA A 16 14.17 0.41 -10.82
N ASP A 17 14.36 1.73 -10.76
CA ASP A 17 15.61 2.35 -10.32
C ASP A 17 15.78 2.15 -8.80
N ASP A 18 16.51 1.10 -8.41
CA ASP A 18 17.13 0.96 -7.11
C ASP A 18 18.60 1.41 -7.19
N ASP A 19 18.82 2.68 -6.88
CA ASP A 19 20.15 3.21 -6.57
C ASP A 19 20.50 2.78 -5.13
N LYS A 20 21.26 1.68 -5.01
CA LYS A 20 22.37 1.45 -4.07
C LYS A 20 22.80 -0.02 -4.06
N LEU A 21 23.67 -0.40 -5.01
CA LEU A 21 24.70 -1.45 -4.85
C LEU A 21 25.51 -1.56 -6.14
N GLY A 22 26.28 -0.50 -6.44
CA GLY A 22 27.24 -0.48 -7.54
C GLY A 22 28.67 -0.44 -7.00
N LYS A 23 29.28 -1.61 -6.76
CA LYS A 23 30.74 -1.79 -6.81
C LYS A 23 31.07 -3.22 -7.24
N GLN A 24 31.87 -3.31 -8.32
CA GLN A 24 32.60 -4.47 -8.86
C GLN A 24 31.72 -5.53 -9.56
N LEU A 25 31.97 -6.02 -10.77
CA LEU A 25 33.15 -6.08 -11.63
C LEU A 25 32.69 -6.14 -13.11
N LEU A 26 33.34 -5.36 -13.98
CA LEU A 26 33.31 -5.51 -15.43
C LEU A 26 34.21 -6.67 -15.83
N PHE A 27 33.72 -7.64 -16.62
CA PHE A 27 34.57 -8.37 -17.57
C PHE A 27 33.83 -8.69 -18.86
N THR A 28 34.45 -8.22 -19.93
CA THR A 28 34.16 -8.40 -21.35
C THR A 28 34.34 -9.86 -21.79
N THR A 29 33.44 -10.34 -22.63
CA THR A 29 33.54 -11.63 -23.32
C THR A 29 34.46 -11.52 -24.56
N SER A 30 35.48 -12.36 -24.64
CA SER A 30 36.11 -12.73 -25.92
C SER A 30 36.37 -14.23 -25.97
N SER A 31 36.04 -14.82 -27.11
CA SER A 31 36.23 -16.21 -27.51
C SER A 31 37.71 -16.66 -27.53
N GLN A 32 38.01 -17.88 -27.09
CA GLN A 32 38.57 -18.99 -27.92
C GLN A 32 39.17 -20.13 -27.07
N GLN A 33 38.81 -21.36 -27.51
CA GLN A 33 39.58 -22.61 -27.62
C GLN A 33 40.35 -23.25 -26.44
N HIS A 34 39.96 -24.52 -26.24
CA HIS A 34 40.69 -25.70 -25.73
C HIS A 34 42.14 -25.57 -25.23
N SER A 35 42.38 -26.03 -24.00
CA SER A 35 43.40 -27.05 -23.71
C SER A 35 43.24 -27.61 -22.29
N THR A 36 43.40 -28.92 -22.19
CA THR A 36 43.42 -29.77 -20.99
C THR A 36 44.63 -29.51 -20.09
N GLN A 37 44.45 -29.50 -18.76
CA GLN A 37 45.31 -30.20 -17.78
C GLN A 37 44.90 -29.90 -16.33
N THR A 38 44.59 -30.96 -15.58
CA THR A 38 44.64 -31.00 -14.10
C THR A 38 46.08 -31.21 -13.63
N PRO A 39 46.48 -30.70 -12.45
CA PRO A 39 46.69 -31.64 -11.35
C PRO A 39 46.33 -31.14 -9.93
N LYS A 40 45.86 -32.13 -9.16
CA LYS A 40 45.86 -32.46 -7.72
C LYS A 40 46.57 -31.59 -6.63
N PRO A 41 46.25 -31.84 -5.34
CA PRO A 41 46.19 -30.85 -4.24
C PRO A 41 47.39 -30.90 -3.28
N MET A 42 47.49 -29.91 -2.38
CA MET A 42 48.33 -29.99 -1.18
C MET A 42 47.52 -29.82 0.10
N VAL A 43 47.72 -30.80 0.98
CA VAL A 43 47.36 -30.89 2.39
C VAL A 43 48.61 -30.57 3.21
N SER A 44 48.48 -29.84 4.33
CA SER A 44 49.17 -30.04 5.63
C SER A 44 48.82 -28.88 6.57
N ASN A 45 48.12 -29.07 7.70
CA ASN A 45 48.51 -29.68 8.99
C ASN A 45 49.56 -28.90 9.82
N LEU A 46 49.09 -28.27 10.91
CA LEU A 46 49.66 -28.20 12.28
C LEU A 46 48.72 -27.30 13.11
N VAL A 47 47.84 -27.72 14.03
CA VAL A 47 47.92 -28.48 15.31
C VAL A 47 48.73 -27.77 16.42
N VAL A 48 48.07 -27.62 17.58
CA VAL A 48 48.54 -27.40 18.98
C VAL A 48 48.63 -25.90 19.38
N CYS A 49 48.02 -25.36 20.45
CA CYS A 49 47.73 -25.91 21.77
C CYS A 49 46.55 -25.22 22.51
N ILE A 50 45.97 -25.98 23.42
CA ILE A 50 44.90 -25.67 24.38
C ILE A 50 45.50 -25.02 25.65
N ILE A 51 44.85 -24.00 26.21
CA ILE A 51 44.83 -23.79 27.68
C ILE A 51 43.40 -23.43 28.11
N VAL A 52 42.86 -24.28 28.98
CA VAL A 52 41.63 -24.13 29.76
C VAL A 52 41.99 -23.45 31.08
N ILE A 53 41.24 -22.43 31.50
CA ILE A 53 41.13 -22.05 32.92
C ILE A 53 39.65 -21.89 33.26
N VAL A 54 39.25 -22.70 34.24
CA VAL A 54 37.95 -22.74 34.93
C VAL A 54 37.94 -21.70 36.05
N PHE A 55 36.84 -20.95 36.21
CA PHE A 55 36.44 -20.47 37.53
C PHE A 55 34.92 -20.61 37.72
N VAL A 56 34.60 -21.32 38.80
CA VAL A 56 33.27 -21.56 39.37
C VAL A 56 32.94 -20.41 40.33
N GLY A 57 31.69 -19.95 40.33
CA GLY A 57 31.14 -19.05 41.35
C GLY A 57 29.63 -19.01 41.28
N ALA A 58 28.98 -19.75 42.19
CA ALA A 58 27.54 -19.95 42.30
C ALA A 58 26.78 -18.72 42.83
N GLY A 59 25.49 -18.63 42.49
CA GLY A 59 24.56 -17.67 43.07
C GLY A 59 23.14 -17.83 42.55
N VAL A 60 22.43 -18.82 43.10
CA VAL A 60 21.03 -19.17 42.84
C VAL A 60 20.08 -18.07 43.31
N VAL A 61 19.16 -17.61 42.45
CA VAL A 61 17.90 -16.98 42.90
C VAL A 61 16.75 -17.73 42.26
N GLN A 62 16.01 -18.43 43.10
CA GLN A 62 14.86 -19.24 42.74
C GLN A 62 13.57 -18.47 43.06
N ASN A 63 12.70 -18.50 42.07
CA ASN A 63 11.29 -18.16 42.03
C ASN A 63 10.51 -18.53 43.31
N ARG A 64 9.61 -17.65 43.80
CA ARG A 64 8.36 -18.08 44.47
C ARG A 64 7.25 -17.03 44.38
N TYR A 65 6.18 -17.49 43.75
CA TYR A 65 4.80 -17.07 43.81
C TYR A 65 4.22 -17.42 45.18
N GLN A 66 3.45 -16.54 45.83
CA GLN A 66 2.33 -16.93 46.69
C GLN A 66 1.39 -15.76 47.01
N GLU A 67 0.10 -16.07 46.82
CA GLU A 67 -1.09 -15.35 47.22
C GLU A 67 -1.16 -15.16 48.75
N SER A 68 -1.84 -14.11 49.23
CA SER A 68 -2.94 -14.30 50.19
C SER A 68 -3.73 -13.01 50.47
N HIS A 69 -5.04 -13.17 50.35
CA HIS A 69 -6.14 -12.70 51.19
C HIS A 69 -6.23 -11.29 51.79
N ASN A 70 -7.41 -10.72 51.50
CA ASN A 70 -8.21 -9.77 52.28
C ASN A 70 -7.97 -9.80 53.79
N ASP A 71 -7.92 -8.61 54.39
CA ASP A 71 -8.61 -8.39 55.65
C ASP A 71 -9.19 -6.97 55.74
N PHE A 72 -10.41 -6.96 56.26
CA PHE A 72 -11.34 -5.84 56.36
C PHE A 72 -11.26 -5.30 57.79
N HIS A 73 -10.81 -4.06 58.02
CA HIS A 73 -11.06 -3.37 59.29
C HIS A 73 -11.36 -1.88 59.10
N SER A 74 -12.53 -1.54 59.61
CA SER A 74 -13.10 -0.22 59.88
C SER A 74 -12.23 0.61 60.83
N GLY A 75 -12.11 1.91 60.57
CA GLY A 75 -11.51 2.87 61.49
C GLY A 75 -11.85 4.30 61.13
N SER A 76 -12.65 4.93 61.97
CA SER A 76 -13.18 6.30 61.93
C SER A 76 -12.14 7.40 62.13
N GLY A 77 -12.45 8.61 61.62
CA GLY A 77 -12.19 9.85 62.34
C GLY A 77 -11.15 10.81 61.74
N THR A 78 -11.67 11.90 61.15
CA THR A 78 -11.22 13.31 61.27
C THR A 78 -9.71 13.64 61.27
N ASP A 79 -9.22 14.39 60.28
CA ASP A 79 -9.05 15.85 60.42
C ASP A 79 -8.57 16.53 59.10
N LYS A 80 -9.19 17.68 58.83
CA LYS A 80 -8.70 18.90 58.15
C LYS A 80 -7.79 18.81 56.91
N THR A 81 -8.40 19.22 55.80
CA THR A 81 -7.96 20.31 54.90
C THR A 81 -6.47 20.69 54.96
N VAL A 82 -5.75 20.43 53.86
CA VAL A 82 -4.98 21.39 53.05
C VAL A 82 -4.49 20.63 51.80
N ALA A 83 -4.46 21.32 50.66
CA ALA A 83 -4.02 20.86 49.33
C ALA A 83 -5.10 20.18 48.45
N GLN A 84 -6.19 20.89 48.17
CA GLN A 84 -6.90 20.74 46.91
C GLN A 84 -6.36 21.74 45.87
N SER A 85 -6.32 21.24 44.63
CA SER A 85 -6.31 21.97 43.36
C SER A 85 -4.95 22.40 42.76
N SER A 86 -4.17 21.40 42.35
CA SER A 86 -3.39 21.51 41.10
C SER A 86 -3.62 20.30 40.20
N GLN A 87 -4.85 19.80 40.17
CA GLN A 87 -5.29 18.95 39.08
C GLN A 87 -5.43 19.85 37.84
N ARG A 88 -4.36 19.94 37.04
CA ARG A 88 -4.40 20.42 35.67
C ARG A 88 -5.60 19.76 35.00
N ARG A 89 -6.68 20.52 34.81
CA ARG A 89 -7.74 20.19 33.87
C ARG A 89 -7.05 20.01 32.52
N LYS A 90 -6.84 18.77 32.09
CA LYS A 90 -6.74 18.48 30.66
C LYS A 90 -8.08 18.92 30.09
N THR A 91 -8.12 20.10 29.48
CA THR A 91 -9.18 20.44 28.54
C THR A 91 -9.13 19.37 27.47
N SER A 92 -10.07 18.42 27.56
CA SER A 92 -10.37 17.49 26.48
C SER A 92 -10.84 18.35 25.32
N PHE A 93 -9.92 18.67 24.41
CA PHE A 93 -10.28 19.24 23.13
C PHE A 93 -11.21 18.23 22.44
N LEU A 94 -12.38 18.69 22.00
CA LEU A 94 -13.35 17.82 21.34
C LEU A 94 -12.85 17.60 19.91
N GLN A 95 -12.25 16.43 19.68
CA GLN A 95 -12.00 15.92 18.35
C GLN A 95 -13.29 15.94 17.54
N GLN A 96 -13.21 16.45 16.30
CA GLN A 96 -14.37 16.61 15.43
C GLN A 96 -14.11 15.92 14.09
N SER A 97 -14.97 14.95 13.78
CA SER A 97 -15.02 14.35 12.45
C SER A 97 -15.52 15.35 11.40
N LEU A 98 -15.15 15.12 10.13
CA LEU A 98 -15.76 15.80 8.98
C LEU A 98 -17.21 15.36 8.73
N LEU A 99 -17.68 14.30 9.39
CA LEU A 99 -19.04 13.76 9.28
C LEU A 99 -19.81 14.00 10.57
N THR A 100 -21.09 14.32 10.46
CA THR A 100 -22.01 14.17 11.62
C THR A 100 -22.24 12.69 11.92
N PRO A 101 -22.68 12.34 13.15
CA PRO A 101 -23.05 10.96 13.48
C PRO A 101 -24.06 10.34 12.50
N GLU A 102 -25.05 11.11 12.05
CA GLU A 102 -26.07 10.66 11.10
C GLU A 102 -25.49 10.46 9.70
N GLU A 103 -24.55 11.31 9.27
CA GLU A 103 -23.84 11.12 8.00
C GLU A 103 -22.96 9.87 8.03
N ASP A 104 -22.26 9.62 9.14
CA ASP A 104 -21.42 8.43 9.28
C ASP A 104 -22.26 7.14 9.31
N GLU A 105 -23.45 7.18 9.93
CA GLU A 105 -24.40 6.06 9.90
C GLU A 105 -24.96 5.81 8.49
N ARG A 106 -25.26 6.85 7.72
CA ARG A 106 -25.70 6.70 6.33
C ARG A 106 -24.64 6.08 5.41
N LEU A 107 -23.37 6.20 5.76
CA LEU A 107 -22.26 5.63 5.00
C LEU A 107 -21.96 4.16 5.35
N GLN A 108 -22.80 3.47 6.13
CA GLN A 108 -22.66 2.02 6.33
C GLN A 108 -22.89 1.22 5.04
N THR A 109 -23.76 1.74 4.16
CA THR A 109 -24.04 1.20 2.83
C THR A 109 -23.99 2.31 1.79
N ASP A 110 -23.99 1.95 0.51
CA ASP A 110 -24.35 2.91 -0.55
C ASP A 110 -25.88 3.09 -0.69
N GLU A 111 -26.29 3.90 -1.66
CA GLU A 111 -27.69 4.16 -1.99
C GLU A 111 -28.48 2.92 -2.44
N ARG A 112 -27.79 1.85 -2.87
CA ARG A 112 -28.38 0.58 -3.29
C ARG A 112 -28.39 -0.45 -2.15
N GLY A 113 -27.88 -0.10 -0.98
CA GLY A 113 -27.79 -0.99 0.18
C GLY A 113 -26.59 -1.92 0.16
N ASN A 114 -25.61 -1.73 -0.74
CA ASN A 114 -24.39 -2.53 -0.76
C ASN A 114 -23.50 -2.19 0.44
N ARG A 115 -22.97 -3.22 1.11
CA ARG A 115 -21.95 -3.08 2.15
C ARG A 115 -20.56 -3.23 1.52
N TYR A 116 -19.64 -2.37 1.96
CA TYR A 116 -18.27 -2.35 1.48
C TYR A 116 -17.28 -2.59 2.62
N HIS A 117 -16.14 -3.21 2.28
CA HIS A 117 -14.98 -3.37 3.15
C HIS A 117 -13.74 -2.90 2.39
N LEU A 118 -13.34 -1.65 2.58
CA LEU A 118 -12.06 -1.13 2.11
C LEU A 118 -10.95 -1.61 3.04
N VAL A 119 -9.97 -2.34 2.53
CA VAL A 119 -8.94 -2.99 3.31
C VAL A 119 -7.57 -2.69 2.74
N PHE A 120 -6.59 -2.47 3.61
CA PHE A 120 -5.20 -2.26 3.20
C PHE A 120 -4.22 -2.90 4.19
N SER A 121 -3.14 -3.47 3.66
CA SER A 121 -2.13 -4.19 4.45
C SER A 121 -0.90 -3.34 4.70
N THR A 122 -0.41 -3.40 5.94
CA THR A 122 0.78 -2.72 6.41
C THR A 122 1.65 -3.62 7.28
N ASP A 123 2.93 -3.29 7.37
CA ASP A 123 3.77 -3.66 8.50
C ASP A 123 3.54 -2.69 9.68
N CYS A 124 4.23 -2.96 10.78
CA CYS A 124 4.16 -2.14 12.00
C CYS A 124 5.23 -1.05 12.04
N SER A 125 5.86 -0.72 10.91
CA SER A 125 6.88 0.31 10.87
C SER A 125 6.27 1.71 10.92
N PRO A 126 6.95 2.68 11.58
CA PRO A 126 6.52 4.08 11.57
C PRO A 126 6.41 4.68 10.16
N TYR A 127 7.14 4.14 9.19
CA TYR A 127 7.08 4.58 7.80
C TYR A 127 5.67 4.48 7.21
N GLN A 128 4.87 3.49 7.62
CA GLN A 128 3.51 3.29 7.10
C GLN A 128 2.44 4.01 7.91
N HIS A 129 2.77 4.69 9.01
CA HIS A 129 1.79 5.43 9.81
C HIS A 129 1.20 6.60 9.02
N TRP A 130 2.05 7.41 8.39
CA TRP A 130 1.56 8.57 7.67
C TRP A 130 0.69 8.18 6.46
N GLN A 131 1.05 7.08 5.81
CA GLN A 131 0.31 6.50 4.70
C GLN A 131 -1.05 5.97 5.15
N SER A 132 -1.07 5.26 6.30
CA SER A 132 -2.31 4.74 6.87
C SER A 132 -3.28 5.84 7.29
N PHE A 133 -2.76 6.89 7.92
CA PHE A 133 -3.57 8.07 8.24
C PHE A 133 -4.14 8.70 6.97
N LEU A 134 -3.34 8.80 5.91
CA LEU A 134 -3.77 9.33 4.61
C LEU A 134 -4.90 8.51 3.99
N VAL A 135 -4.86 7.17 4.09
CA VAL A 135 -5.95 6.30 3.63
C VAL A 135 -7.24 6.59 4.40
N TYR A 136 -7.19 6.63 5.73
CA TYR A 136 -8.38 6.97 6.55
C TYR A 136 -8.90 8.37 6.23
N TYR A 137 -8.01 9.35 6.14
CA TYR A 137 -8.37 10.73 5.84
C TYR A 137 -9.01 10.87 4.45
N THR A 138 -8.44 10.23 3.42
CA THR A 138 -9.02 10.26 2.06
C THR A 138 -10.36 9.54 2.02
N ALA A 139 -10.51 8.40 2.69
CA ALA A 139 -11.80 7.72 2.84
C ALA A 139 -12.86 8.60 3.51
N LEU A 140 -12.47 9.39 4.51
CA LEU A 140 -13.34 10.37 5.16
C LEU A 140 -13.73 11.48 4.20
N LYS A 141 -12.73 12.11 3.55
CA LYS A 141 -12.89 13.25 2.64
C LYS A 141 -13.79 12.91 1.45
N VAL A 142 -13.63 11.73 0.85
CA VAL A 142 -14.45 11.30 -0.29
C VAL A 142 -15.77 10.67 0.12
N ARG A 143 -16.05 10.53 1.43
CA ARG A 143 -17.25 9.86 1.97
C ARG A 143 -17.37 8.42 1.46
N GLN A 144 -16.26 7.68 1.47
CA GLN A 144 -16.25 6.26 1.07
C GLN A 144 -17.27 5.46 1.91
N PRO A 145 -18.24 4.77 1.29
CA PRO A 145 -19.18 3.92 2.01
C PRO A 145 -18.50 2.64 2.55
N GLY A 146 -19.09 2.07 3.59
CA GLY A 146 -18.70 0.81 4.23
C GLY A 146 -17.60 0.93 5.28
N GLN A 147 -17.02 -0.19 5.67
CA GLN A 147 -15.96 -0.27 6.66
C GLN A 147 -14.60 0.03 6.03
N VAL A 148 -13.68 0.63 6.80
CA VAL A 148 -12.27 0.82 6.39
C VAL A 148 -11.36 0.15 7.40
N THR A 149 -10.59 -0.85 6.98
CA THR A 149 -9.76 -1.66 7.87
C THR A 149 -8.29 -1.60 7.48
N ARG A 150 -7.43 -1.20 8.42
CA ARG A 150 -5.99 -1.43 8.33
C ARG A 150 -5.65 -2.81 8.88
N ILE A 151 -4.95 -3.61 8.10
CA ILE A 151 -4.30 -4.84 8.54
C ILE A 151 -2.85 -4.52 8.88
N ALA A 152 -2.45 -4.66 10.14
CA ALA A 152 -1.08 -4.42 10.61
C ALA A 152 -0.42 -5.75 11.00
N SER A 153 0.56 -6.19 10.20
CA SER A 153 1.19 -7.50 10.34
C SER A 153 2.54 -7.42 11.05
N GLY A 154 2.76 -8.36 11.96
CA GLY A 154 4.08 -8.59 12.56
C GLY A 154 4.51 -7.60 13.64
N CYS A 155 3.54 -6.97 14.32
CA CYS A 155 3.84 -6.08 15.45
C CYS A 155 4.38 -6.90 16.62
N ASP A 156 5.48 -6.44 17.22
CA ASP A 156 5.82 -6.87 18.59
C ASP A 156 4.79 -6.32 19.61
N PRO A 157 4.76 -6.82 20.86
CA PRO A 157 3.76 -6.39 21.85
C PRO A 157 3.76 -4.88 22.14
N GLU A 158 4.90 -4.20 22.08
CA GLU A 158 4.97 -2.76 22.33
C GLU A 158 4.53 -1.96 21.09
N GLN A 159 4.94 -2.39 19.90
CA GLN A 159 4.43 -1.86 18.63
C GLN A 159 2.92 -2.01 18.53
N ALA A 160 2.37 -3.17 18.88
CA ALA A 160 0.92 -3.41 18.85
C ALA A 160 0.17 -2.46 19.79
N LYS A 161 0.66 -2.28 21.02
CA LYS A 161 0.08 -1.31 21.97
C LYS A 161 0.18 0.13 21.46
N ALA A 162 1.32 0.52 20.89
CA ALA A 162 1.51 1.86 20.35
C ALA A 162 0.57 2.12 19.16
N MET A 163 0.43 1.13 18.27
CA MET A 163 -0.45 1.19 17.12
C MET A 163 -1.94 1.26 17.53
N GLN A 164 -2.34 0.47 18.53
CA GLN A 164 -3.70 0.53 19.07
C GLN A 164 -3.99 1.91 19.67
N ARG A 165 -3.06 2.46 20.48
CA ARG A 165 -3.20 3.80 21.04
C ARG A 165 -3.31 4.87 19.96
N TRP A 166 -2.44 4.83 18.95
CA TRP A 166 -2.49 5.73 17.80
C TRP A 166 -3.84 5.64 17.10
N PHE A 167 -4.35 4.44 16.87
CA PHE A 167 -5.65 4.26 16.22
C PHE A 167 -6.80 4.80 17.07
N ASP A 168 -6.84 4.46 18.37
CA ASP A 168 -7.88 4.92 19.30
C ASP A 168 -7.90 6.45 19.44
N GLN A 169 -6.72 7.07 19.44
CA GLN A 169 -6.56 8.51 19.69
C GLN A 169 -6.65 9.33 18.42
N ASP A 170 -6.04 8.88 17.33
CA ASP A 170 -5.81 9.71 16.14
C ASP A 170 -6.67 9.33 14.93
N VAL A 171 -7.37 8.18 14.99
CA VAL A 171 -8.17 7.69 13.85
C VAL A 171 -9.63 7.44 14.24
N GLN A 172 -9.89 6.80 15.38
CA GLN A 172 -11.23 6.30 15.71
C GLN A 172 -12.30 7.41 15.78
N PHE A 173 -11.91 8.64 16.12
CA PHE A 173 -12.83 9.78 16.14
C PHE A 173 -13.32 10.19 14.75
N MET A 174 -12.59 9.83 13.67
CA MET A 174 -12.96 10.16 12.30
C MET A 174 -14.26 9.46 11.89
N SER A 175 -14.43 8.19 12.25
CA SER A 175 -15.60 7.39 11.89
C SER A 175 -15.67 6.13 12.74
N LYS A 176 -16.88 5.72 13.11
CA LYS A 176 -17.11 4.43 13.79
C LYS A 176 -16.89 3.23 12.85
N ARG A 177 -16.78 3.47 11.55
CA ARG A 177 -16.58 2.46 10.50
C ARG A 177 -15.11 2.09 10.30
N TYR A 178 -14.20 2.76 11.01
CA TYR A 178 -12.77 2.50 10.87
C TYR A 178 -12.35 1.41 11.85
N HIS A 179 -11.46 0.52 11.41
CA HIS A 179 -11.01 -0.64 12.18
C HIS A 179 -9.52 -0.89 12.01
N LEU A 180 -8.90 -1.45 13.03
CA LEU A 180 -7.53 -1.93 13.02
C LEU A 180 -7.50 -3.43 13.33
N GLN A 181 -6.91 -4.21 12.43
CA GLN A 181 -6.70 -5.64 12.61
C GLN A 181 -5.21 -5.94 12.76
N MET A 182 -4.80 -6.38 13.94
CA MET A 182 -3.45 -6.92 14.13
C MET A 182 -3.39 -8.36 13.61
N THR A 183 -2.27 -8.71 12.99
CA THR A 183 -2.02 -10.09 12.51
C THR A 183 -0.62 -10.56 12.89
N PRO A 184 -0.39 -11.89 12.87
CA PRO A 184 0.96 -12.44 12.96
C PRO A 184 1.92 -11.90 11.90
N HIS A 185 3.20 -12.17 12.10
CA HIS A 185 4.27 -11.87 11.14
C HIS A 185 4.34 -12.98 10.08
N PHE A 186 4.12 -12.64 8.80
CA PHE A 186 4.03 -13.62 7.72
C PHE A 186 5.16 -13.53 6.70
N SER A 187 6.13 -12.63 6.88
CA SER A 187 7.21 -12.42 5.89
C SER A 187 8.27 -13.52 5.86
N GLY A 188 8.29 -14.43 6.83
CA GLY A 188 9.30 -15.47 6.92
C GLY A 188 9.21 -16.48 5.77
N VAL A 189 10.22 -16.51 4.89
CA VAL A 189 10.37 -17.53 3.85
C VAL A 189 10.89 -18.81 4.50
N LYS A 190 10.17 -19.91 4.34
CA LYS A 190 10.48 -21.20 4.96
C LYS A 190 11.19 -22.14 3.98
N ASN A 191 12.20 -22.88 4.44
CA ASN A 191 12.76 -24.01 3.70
C ASN A 191 11.93 -25.29 3.91
N GLU A 192 12.34 -26.39 3.29
CA GLU A 192 11.69 -27.71 3.44
C GLU A 192 11.65 -28.22 4.89
N ALA A 193 12.60 -27.79 5.74
CA ALA A 193 12.65 -28.11 7.15
C ALA A 193 11.77 -27.21 8.04
N GLY A 194 11.08 -26.22 7.46
CA GLY A 194 10.23 -25.25 8.17
C GLY A 194 10.99 -24.09 8.83
N GLU A 195 12.30 -23.98 8.58
CA GLU A 195 13.16 -22.94 9.12
C GLU A 195 13.04 -21.66 8.29
N THR A 196 13.04 -20.50 8.95
CA THR A 196 13.04 -19.22 8.23
C THR A 196 14.43 -18.96 7.64
N VAL A 197 14.53 -18.91 6.31
CA VAL A 197 15.79 -18.69 5.58
C VAL A 197 15.91 -17.33 4.92
N ALA A 198 14.80 -16.62 4.73
CA ALA A 198 14.77 -15.26 4.23
C ALA A 198 13.55 -14.49 4.76
N ASP A 199 13.54 -13.18 4.54
CA ASP A 199 12.42 -12.30 4.88
C ASP A 199 11.88 -11.63 3.61
N TYR A 200 10.63 -11.91 3.29
CA TYR A 200 9.91 -11.33 2.15
C TYR A 200 8.62 -10.67 2.64
N LYS A 201 8.74 -9.38 2.98
CA LYS A 201 7.65 -8.57 3.56
C LYS A 201 6.33 -8.59 2.78
N PHE A 202 6.36 -8.85 1.47
CA PHE A 202 5.14 -8.85 0.66
C PHE A 202 4.26 -10.08 0.89
N PHE A 203 4.72 -11.09 1.64
CA PHE A 203 3.83 -12.14 2.17
C PHE A 203 2.80 -11.58 3.17
N ASN A 204 3.07 -10.47 3.86
CA ASN A 204 2.12 -9.93 4.83
C ASN A 204 0.75 -9.60 4.21
N LYS A 205 0.69 -9.22 2.93
CA LYS A 205 -0.57 -8.89 2.24
C LYS A 205 -1.46 -10.10 2.00
N PRO A 206 -1.04 -11.19 1.31
CA PRO A 206 -1.87 -12.38 1.12
C PRO A 206 -2.29 -13.02 2.44
N PHE A 207 -1.33 -13.26 3.35
CA PHE A 207 -1.61 -13.95 4.60
C PHE A 207 -2.39 -13.08 5.59
N GLY A 208 -2.07 -11.79 5.68
CA GLY A 208 -2.83 -10.84 6.49
C GLY A 208 -4.25 -10.64 6.00
N PHE A 209 -4.46 -10.61 4.67
CA PHE A 209 -5.79 -10.51 4.09
C PHE A 209 -6.65 -11.76 4.35
N LEU A 210 -6.10 -12.95 4.16
CA LEU A 210 -6.80 -14.20 4.55
C LEU A 210 -7.11 -14.22 6.05
N TYR A 211 -6.14 -13.83 6.88
CA TYR A 211 -6.35 -13.76 8.33
C TYR A 211 -7.49 -12.81 8.69
N TRP A 212 -7.52 -11.61 8.09
CA TRP A 212 -8.62 -10.66 8.27
C TRP A 212 -9.96 -11.26 7.83
N LEU A 213 -10.04 -11.89 6.66
CA LEU A 213 -11.26 -12.53 6.19
C LEU A 213 -11.82 -13.55 7.21
N GLU A 214 -10.95 -14.33 7.85
CA GLU A 214 -11.36 -15.42 8.74
C GLU A 214 -11.50 -15.03 10.23
N HIS A 215 -10.95 -13.89 10.64
CA HIS A 215 -10.88 -13.49 12.06
C HIS A 215 -11.49 -12.12 12.35
N SER A 216 -11.84 -11.36 11.32
CA SER A 216 -12.49 -10.07 11.47
C SER A 216 -13.86 -10.23 12.12
N PRO A 217 -14.14 -9.51 13.23
CA PRO A 217 -15.45 -9.55 13.86
C PRO A 217 -16.54 -8.94 12.95
N GLN A 218 -16.16 -8.18 11.93
CA GLN A 218 -17.09 -7.57 10.98
C GLN A 218 -17.67 -8.57 9.96
N LEU A 219 -17.03 -9.75 9.79
CA LEU A 219 -17.40 -10.71 8.73
C LEU A 219 -18.06 -11.99 9.25
N HIS A 220 -17.98 -12.25 10.56
CA HIS A 220 -18.64 -13.39 11.22
C HIS A 220 -18.32 -14.77 10.60
N TYR A 221 -17.09 -14.97 10.12
CA TYR A 221 -16.65 -16.23 9.53
C TYR A 221 -16.79 -17.41 10.51
N SER A 222 -17.37 -18.52 10.05
CA SER A 222 -17.55 -19.74 10.84
C SER A 222 -16.43 -20.73 10.55
N ALA A 223 -15.43 -20.82 11.43
CA ALA A 223 -14.33 -21.78 11.28
C ALA A 223 -14.81 -23.24 11.26
N SER A 224 -15.90 -23.58 11.96
CA SER A 224 -16.47 -24.94 11.99
C SER A 224 -17.07 -25.37 10.65
N HIS A 225 -17.60 -24.42 9.88
CA HIS A 225 -18.26 -24.67 8.60
C HIS A 225 -17.45 -24.18 7.40
N SER A 226 -16.33 -23.48 7.66
CA SER A 226 -15.48 -22.83 6.65
C SER A 226 -16.28 -21.93 5.69
N GLU A 227 -17.22 -21.16 6.23
CA GLU A 227 -18.12 -20.31 5.44
C GLU A 227 -18.47 -19.00 6.14
N PHE A 228 -18.87 -18.01 5.34
CA PHE A 228 -19.48 -16.77 5.80
C PHE A 228 -21.01 -16.91 5.87
N PRO A 229 -21.69 -16.21 6.77
CA PRO A 229 -23.15 -16.17 6.75
C PRO A 229 -23.64 -15.63 5.39
N LYS A 230 -24.74 -16.19 4.87
CA LYS A 230 -25.26 -15.91 3.52
C LYS A 230 -25.41 -14.41 3.22
N ASP A 231 -25.84 -13.64 4.22
CA ASP A 231 -26.07 -12.21 4.06
C ASP A 231 -24.78 -11.43 3.80
N PHE A 232 -23.61 -11.95 4.19
CA PHE A 232 -22.30 -11.31 4.04
C PHE A 232 -21.51 -11.79 2.82
N GLN A 233 -21.84 -12.96 2.27
CA GLN A 233 -21.10 -13.57 1.17
C GLN A 233 -20.92 -12.64 -0.05
N ASN A 234 -21.94 -11.80 -0.31
CA ASN A 234 -21.99 -10.86 -1.43
C ASN A 234 -21.54 -9.45 -1.08
N ASP A 235 -21.11 -9.18 0.17
CA ASP A 235 -20.54 -7.89 0.53
C ASP A 235 -19.27 -7.65 -0.28
N ILE A 236 -19.00 -6.39 -0.60
CA ILE A 236 -17.95 -6.01 -1.53
C ILE A 236 -16.67 -5.69 -0.77
N VAL A 237 -15.62 -6.44 -1.04
CA VAL A 237 -14.27 -6.17 -0.54
C VAL A 237 -13.49 -5.36 -1.57
N ILE A 238 -12.83 -4.31 -1.11
CA ILE A 238 -11.92 -3.47 -1.90
C ILE A 238 -10.55 -3.54 -1.24
N LEU A 239 -9.60 -4.27 -1.83
CA LEU A 239 -8.22 -4.39 -1.32
C LEU A 239 -7.29 -3.41 -2.06
N ILE A 240 -6.73 -2.45 -1.33
CA ILE A 240 -5.79 -1.44 -1.85
C ILE A 240 -4.41 -1.58 -1.19
N ASP A 241 -3.41 -0.92 -1.79
CA ASP A 241 -2.09 -0.75 -1.15
C ASP A 241 -2.09 0.43 -0.16
N PRO A 242 -1.24 0.40 0.89
CA PRO A 242 -1.24 1.46 1.91
C PRO A 242 -0.74 2.81 1.37
N ASP A 243 -0.06 2.83 0.22
CA ASP A 243 0.40 4.03 -0.45
C ASP A 243 -0.55 4.48 -1.57
N MET A 244 -1.84 4.20 -1.40
CA MET A 244 -2.93 4.68 -2.23
C MET A 244 -3.78 5.72 -1.49
N GLY A 245 -4.21 6.76 -2.19
CA GLY A 245 -5.16 7.76 -1.66
C GLY A 245 -6.39 7.87 -2.56
N LEU A 246 -7.58 8.04 -1.97
CA LEU A 246 -8.82 8.14 -2.74
C LEU A 246 -9.05 9.58 -3.25
N LEU A 247 -9.47 9.71 -4.52
CA LEU A 247 -9.96 10.95 -5.12
C LEU A 247 -11.49 10.99 -5.19
N ARG A 248 -12.13 9.82 -5.29
CA ARG A 248 -13.58 9.63 -5.20
C ARG A 248 -13.88 8.24 -4.60
N PRO A 249 -15.11 7.97 -4.14
CA PRO A 249 -15.48 6.64 -3.66
C PRO A 249 -15.20 5.54 -4.68
N ILE A 250 -14.81 4.36 -4.18
CA ILE A 250 -14.85 3.11 -4.93
C ILE A 250 -16.16 2.41 -4.57
N THR A 251 -17.01 2.18 -5.57
CA THR A 251 -18.30 1.50 -5.43
C THR A 251 -18.33 0.23 -6.28
N ALA A 252 -19.45 -0.50 -6.25
CA ALA A 252 -19.65 -1.71 -7.03
C ALA A 252 -20.13 -1.46 -8.46
N ASP A 253 -20.53 -0.23 -8.82
CA ASP A 253 -21.11 0.10 -10.12
C ASP A 253 -20.13 0.89 -11.00
N PHE A 254 -19.83 0.31 -12.16
CA PHE A 254 -18.94 0.82 -13.20
C PHE A 254 -19.68 1.04 -14.54
N SER A 255 -21.00 1.24 -14.49
CA SER A 255 -21.82 1.51 -15.67
C SER A 255 -21.70 2.95 -16.20
N ASP A 256 -21.23 3.90 -15.38
CA ASP A 256 -21.05 5.29 -15.82
C ASP A 256 -19.80 5.42 -16.72
N GLU A 257 -20.04 5.60 -18.02
CA GLU A 257 -18.99 5.80 -19.03
C GLU A 257 -18.23 7.13 -18.87
N ARG A 258 -18.77 8.09 -18.13
CA ARG A 258 -18.09 9.35 -17.82
C ARG A 258 -16.88 9.11 -16.92
N GLU A 259 -17.01 8.17 -15.98
CA GLU A 259 -16.01 7.86 -14.95
C GLU A 259 -15.26 6.55 -15.20
N THR A 260 -15.85 5.64 -15.99
CA THR A 260 -15.33 4.29 -16.23
C THR A 260 -14.58 4.22 -17.56
N VAL A 261 -13.25 4.17 -17.46
CA VAL A 261 -12.37 3.93 -18.61
C VAL A 261 -11.99 2.46 -18.63
N VAL A 262 -12.18 1.83 -19.78
CA VAL A 262 -11.75 0.47 -20.07
C VAL A 262 -11.03 0.52 -21.40
N SER A 263 -9.83 -0.06 -21.49
CA SER A 263 -9.05 -0.02 -22.73
C SER A 263 -9.84 -0.51 -23.96
N PRO A 264 -9.63 0.08 -25.15
CA PRO A 264 -10.35 -0.30 -26.37
C PRO A 264 -10.30 -1.79 -26.66
N ARG A 265 -9.10 -2.40 -26.49
CA ARG A 265 -8.91 -3.84 -26.65
C ARG A 265 -9.89 -4.65 -25.81
N ARG A 266 -10.08 -4.31 -24.53
CA ARG A 266 -11.02 -5.05 -23.67
C ARG A 266 -12.48 -4.80 -24.05
N ARG A 267 -12.83 -3.57 -24.45
CA ARG A 267 -14.19 -3.27 -24.93
C ARG A 267 -14.54 -4.08 -26.18
N GLU A 268 -13.59 -4.24 -27.11
CA GLU A 268 -13.76 -5.05 -28.33
C GLU A 268 -13.97 -6.54 -28.02
N HIS A 269 -13.33 -7.06 -26.97
CA HIS A 269 -13.52 -8.44 -26.51
C HIS A 269 -14.77 -8.64 -25.64
N GLY A 270 -15.48 -7.57 -25.29
CA GLY A 270 -16.67 -7.60 -24.46
C GLY A 270 -16.41 -7.26 -22.99
N VAL A 271 -17.25 -6.38 -22.44
CA VAL A 271 -17.30 -6.10 -21.00
C VAL A 271 -17.96 -7.29 -20.29
N LEU A 272 -17.28 -7.90 -19.32
CA LEU A 272 -17.78 -9.07 -18.61
C LEU A 272 -18.97 -8.72 -17.71
N ALA A 273 -18.85 -7.58 -17.02
CA ALA A 273 -19.87 -7.04 -16.14
C ALA A 273 -19.66 -5.54 -15.97
N THR A 274 -20.73 -4.82 -15.63
CA THR A 274 -20.66 -3.41 -15.21
C THR A 274 -20.85 -3.23 -13.71
N ASN A 275 -21.22 -4.29 -12.99
CA ASN A 275 -21.37 -4.28 -11.54
C ASN A 275 -20.58 -5.44 -10.92
N VAL A 276 -19.93 -5.20 -9.79
CA VAL A 276 -19.25 -6.23 -9.01
C VAL A 276 -20.30 -7.18 -8.44
N GLY A 277 -20.05 -8.49 -8.54
CA GLY A 277 -20.92 -9.52 -7.98
C GLY A 277 -20.25 -10.89 -7.99
N PRO A 278 -20.95 -11.95 -7.53
CA PRO A 278 -20.40 -13.30 -7.49
C PRO A 278 -19.89 -13.74 -8.86
N GLY A 279 -18.64 -14.20 -8.92
CA GLY A 279 -17.98 -14.62 -10.16
C GLY A 279 -17.54 -13.47 -11.08
N HIS A 280 -17.80 -12.22 -10.72
CA HIS A 280 -17.48 -11.03 -11.51
C HIS A 280 -16.65 -10.03 -10.70
N PRO A 281 -15.40 -10.36 -10.35
CA PRO A 281 -14.51 -9.43 -9.67
C PRO A 281 -13.95 -8.37 -10.63
N PHE A 282 -13.52 -7.24 -10.08
CA PHE A 282 -13.01 -6.07 -10.79
C PHE A 282 -11.64 -5.70 -10.24
N ALA A 283 -10.77 -5.16 -11.10
CA ALA A 283 -9.47 -4.69 -10.64
C ALA A 283 -8.88 -3.64 -11.57
N GLN A 284 -7.90 -2.92 -11.05
CA GLN A 284 -7.04 -2.08 -11.89
C GLN A 284 -6.19 -2.97 -12.81
N VAL A 285 -6.06 -2.60 -14.09
CA VAL A 285 -5.07 -3.23 -14.97
C VAL A 285 -3.66 -2.86 -14.54
N TYR A 286 -2.75 -3.83 -14.57
CA TYR A 286 -1.34 -3.64 -14.27
C TYR A 286 -0.45 -4.07 -15.45
N GLY A 287 0.59 -3.28 -15.73
CA GLY A 287 1.34 -3.34 -17.00
C GLY A 287 2.26 -4.56 -17.21
N PHE A 288 2.19 -5.62 -16.39
CA PHE A 288 3.03 -6.81 -16.59
C PHE A 288 2.46 -7.85 -17.56
N GLY A 289 1.20 -7.73 -17.99
CA GLY A 289 0.58 -8.67 -18.94
C GLY A 289 0.55 -10.11 -18.43
N THR A 290 0.95 -11.08 -19.25
CA THR A 290 0.95 -12.52 -18.90
C THR A 290 2.29 -13.03 -18.38
N GLN A 291 3.09 -12.19 -17.72
CA GLN A 291 4.39 -12.64 -17.18
C GLN A 291 4.24 -13.76 -16.15
N TRP A 292 3.18 -13.73 -15.34
CA TRP A 292 2.85 -14.78 -14.36
C TRP A 292 2.70 -16.17 -15.00
N ALA A 293 2.18 -16.24 -16.24
CA ALA A 293 1.96 -17.50 -16.96
C ALA A 293 3.25 -18.14 -17.51
N ARG A 294 4.40 -17.46 -17.39
CA ARG A 294 5.71 -18.00 -17.79
C ARG A 294 6.36 -18.87 -16.71
N LEU A 295 5.82 -18.83 -15.48
CA LEU A 295 6.29 -19.65 -14.38
C LEU A 295 5.87 -21.10 -14.56
N ASP A 296 6.52 -22.00 -13.82
CA ASP A 296 6.15 -23.42 -13.75
C ASP A 296 4.88 -23.56 -12.89
N LEU A 297 3.73 -23.36 -13.54
CA LEU A 297 2.41 -23.40 -12.92
C LEU A 297 2.05 -24.79 -12.37
N GLU A 298 2.64 -25.86 -12.90
CA GLU A 298 2.44 -27.20 -12.37
C GLU A 298 3.08 -27.34 -10.98
N LYS A 299 4.26 -26.76 -10.75
CA LYS A 299 4.86 -26.70 -9.42
C LYS A 299 4.10 -25.75 -8.47
N ILE A 300 3.62 -24.62 -8.99
CA ILE A 300 2.96 -23.58 -8.17
C ILE A 300 1.53 -23.98 -7.79
N ALA A 301 0.75 -24.53 -8.70
CA ALA A 301 -0.68 -24.76 -8.49
C ALA A 301 -1.10 -26.24 -8.65
N GLY A 302 -0.19 -27.10 -9.09
CA GLY A 302 -0.44 -28.52 -9.30
C GLY A 302 -0.84 -28.85 -10.73
N ALA A 303 -0.74 -30.13 -11.10
CA ALA A 303 -1.01 -30.56 -12.47
C ALA A 303 -2.45 -30.34 -12.92
N GLY A 304 -3.42 -30.38 -12.00
CA GLY A 304 -4.85 -30.16 -12.28
C GLY A 304 -5.30 -28.70 -12.22
N SER A 305 -4.39 -27.73 -12.08
CA SER A 305 -4.75 -26.32 -11.94
C SER A 305 -5.39 -25.73 -13.19
N GLN A 306 -6.47 -24.95 -13.02
CA GLN A 306 -7.14 -24.26 -14.12
C GLN A 306 -6.31 -23.11 -14.68
N ALA A 307 -5.39 -22.56 -13.89
CA ALA A 307 -4.47 -21.51 -14.33
C ALA A 307 -3.61 -21.93 -15.53
N ARG A 308 -3.41 -23.25 -15.72
CA ARG A 308 -2.68 -23.83 -16.87
C ARG A 308 -3.48 -23.82 -18.16
N ASN A 309 -4.80 -23.80 -18.06
CA ASN A 309 -5.74 -23.89 -19.18
C ASN A 309 -6.07 -22.51 -19.77
N ILE A 310 -5.62 -21.43 -19.12
CA ILE A 310 -5.85 -20.06 -19.58
C ILE A 310 -5.09 -19.81 -20.88
N SER A 311 -5.82 -19.39 -21.91
CA SER A 311 -5.22 -18.99 -23.17
C SER A 311 -4.35 -17.75 -22.97
N LYS A 312 -3.35 -17.55 -23.84
CA LYS A 312 -2.53 -16.33 -23.80
C LYS A 312 -3.38 -15.06 -23.93
N GLU A 313 -4.48 -15.14 -24.67
CA GLU A 313 -5.40 -14.03 -24.90
C GLU A 313 -6.19 -13.69 -23.64
N ASP A 314 -6.86 -14.67 -23.04
CA ASP A 314 -7.59 -14.50 -21.77
C ASP A 314 -6.66 -14.04 -20.64
N GLY A 315 -5.45 -14.61 -20.61
CA GLY A 315 -4.39 -14.21 -19.70
C GLY A 315 -4.04 -12.72 -19.78
N GLN A 316 -4.14 -12.11 -20.97
CA GLN A 316 -3.88 -10.68 -21.17
C GLN A 316 -5.11 -9.80 -20.90
N LEU A 317 -6.30 -10.35 -21.11
CA LEU A 317 -7.56 -9.60 -20.98
C LEU A 317 -8.00 -9.49 -19.53
N PHE A 318 -7.90 -10.57 -18.77
CA PHE A 318 -8.58 -10.69 -17.46
C PHE A 318 -7.64 -10.80 -16.26
N TYR A 319 -6.42 -11.31 -16.44
CA TYR A 319 -5.54 -11.62 -15.30
C TYR A 319 -4.32 -10.70 -15.06
N PRO A 320 -4.01 -9.63 -15.84
CA PRO A 320 -2.97 -8.68 -15.44
C PRO A 320 -3.52 -7.68 -14.40
N VAL A 321 -3.88 -8.19 -13.23
CA VAL A 321 -4.56 -7.44 -12.17
C VAL A 321 -3.56 -6.79 -11.21
N GLY A 322 -3.92 -5.60 -10.72
CA GLY A 322 -3.28 -4.93 -9.60
C GLY A 322 -4.31 -4.22 -8.71
N PRO A 323 -3.90 -3.72 -7.54
CA PRO A 323 -4.82 -2.99 -6.67
C PRO A 323 -5.28 -1.67 -7.31
N PRO A 324 -6.52 -1.20 -7.03
CA PRO A 324 -7.54 -1.84 -6.20
C PRO A 324 -8.05 -3.17 -6.77
N TYR A 325 -8.15 -4.20 -5.92
CA TYR A 325 -8.85 -5.44 -6.22
C TYR A 325 -10.24 -5.39 -5.58
N ILE A 326 -11.27 -5.73 -6.33
CA ILE A 326 -12.67 -5.58 -5.92
C ILE A 326 -13.41 -6.88 -6.20
N GLY A 327 -14.11 -7.42 -5.22
CA GLY A 327 -14.86 -8.66 -5.38
C GLY A 327 -15.79 -8.91 -4.21
N THR A 328 -16.63 -9.93 -4.31
CA THR A 328 -17.43 -10.37 -3.18
C THR A 328 -16.54 -11.00 -2.10
N ILE A 329 -16.99 -11.01 -0.84
CA ILE A 329 -16.29 -11.72 0.24
C ILE A 329 -16.01 -13.18 -0.16
N SER A 330 -17.00 -13.87 -0.71
CA SER A 330 -16.85 -15.27 -1.13
C SER A 330 -15.77 -15.47 -2.21
N ASP A 331 -15.77 -14.65 -3.25
CA ASP A 331 -14.76 -14.75 -4.31
C ASP A 331 -13.36 -14.39 -3.80
N MET A 332 -13.26 -13.33 -2.99
CA MET A 332 -11.98 -12.88 -2.45
C MET A 332 -11.40 -13.87 -1.43
N HIS A 333 -12.23 -14.60 -0.68
CA HIS A 333 -11.77 -15.69 0.20
C HIS A 333 -11.24 -16.89 -0.58
N ARG A 334 -11.94 -17.33 -1.64
CA ARG A 334 -11.45 -18.38 -2.55
C ARG A 334 -10.08 -18.01 -3.14
N ILE A 335 -9.94 -16.78 -3.63
CA ILE A 335 -8.66 -16.27 -4.13
C ILE A 335 -7.62 -16.25 -3.02
N ALA A 336 -7.93 -15.73 -1.83
CA ALA A 336 -6.98 -15.61 -0.73
C ALA A 336 -6.44 -16.97 -0.24
N LEU A 337 -7.28 -18.01 -0.20
CA LEU A 337 -6.86 -19.38 0.11
C LEU A 337 -5.80 -19.90 -0.87
N LYS A 338 -6.03 -19.74 -2.18
CA LYS A 338 -5.07 -20.13 -3.21
C LYS A 338 -3.84 -19.22 -3.22
N TRP A 339 -4.04 -17.93 -3.03
CA TRP A 339 -2.99 -16.92 -3.04
C TRP A 339 -1.93 -17.19 -1.97
N THR A 340 -2.36 -17.46 -0.74
CA THR A 340 -1.49 -17.84 0.37
C THR A 340 -0.79 -19.17 0.13
N ALA A 341 -1.44 -20.13 -0.53
CA ALA A 341 -0.84 -21.41 -0.91
C ALA A 341 0.17 -21.30 -2.07
N PHE A 342 0.02 -20.31 -2.96
CA PHE A 342 0.82 -20.17 -4.17
C PHE A 342 2.01 -19.22 -3.99
N VAL A 343 1.86 -18.16 -3.19
CA VAL A 343 2.87 -17.09 -3.10
C VAL A 343 4.27 -17.55 -2.69
N PRO A 344 4.47 -18.55 -1.79
CA PRO A 344 5.81 -19.04 -1.49
C PRO A 344 6.47 -19.72 -2.70
N ARG A 345 5.71 -20.52 -3.45
CA ARG A 345 6.18 -21.24 -4.64
C ARG A 345 6.43 -20.32 -5.83
N VAL A 346 5.66 -19.24 -5.94
CA VAL A 346 5.95 -18.17 -6.91
C VAL A 346 7.27 -17.48 -6.53
N TYR A 347 7.46 -17.16 -5.25
CA TYR A 347 8.70 -16.53 -4.77
C TYR A 347 9.95 -17.39 -5.02
N GLU A 348 9.85 -18.72 -4.87
CA GLU A 348 10.94 -19.65 -5.21
C GLU A 348 11.41 -19.53 -6.67
N GLN A 349 10.48 -19.26 -7.60
CA GLN A 349 10.79 -19.11 -9.02
C GLN A 349 11.08 -17.66 -9.43
N TYR A 350 10.53 -16.70 -8.68
CA TYR A 350 10.58 -15.28 -8.96
C TYR A 350 10.71 -14.46 -7.66
N PRO A 351 11.91 -14.38 -7.05
CA PRO A 351 12.13 -13.76 -5.74
C PRO A 351 12.21 -12.23 -5.83
N HIS A 352 11.18 -11.61 -6.41
CA HIS A 352 11.13 -10.17 -6.68
C HIS A 352 9.81 -9.56 -6.20
N LEU A 353 9.71 -8.23 -6.30
CA LEU A 353 8.58 -7.45 -5.83
C LEU A 353 7.20 -7.94 -6.32
N LEU A 354 7.11 -8.44 -7.56
CA LEU A 354 5.84 -8.86 -8.16
C LEU A 354 5.42 -10.30 -7.85
N ALA A 355 6.17 -11.06 -7.04
CA ALA A 355 5.83 -12.45 -6.73
C ALA A 355 4.42 -12.55 -6.10
N GLU A 356 4.10 -11.63 -5.19
CA GLU A 356 2.78 -11.53 -4.56
C GLU A 356 1.66 -11.31 -5.60
N MET A 357 1.84 -10.38 -6.53
CA MET A 357 0.84 -10.09 -7.57
C MET A 357 0.70 -11.26 -8.55
N PHE A 358 1.81 -11.89 -8.95
CA PHE A 358 1.76 -13.06 -9.83
C PHE A 358 1.03 -14.22 -9.17
N ALA A 359 1.25 -14.45 -7.88
CA ALA A 359 0.50 -15.45 -7.12
C ALA A 359 -1.00 -15.13 -7.05
N PHE A 360 -1.38 -13.86 -6.93
CA PHE A 360 -2.79 -13.44 -7.00
C PHE A 360 -3.40 -13.76 -8.38
N CYS A 361 -2.70 -13.43 -9.46
CA CYS A 361 -3.15 -13.71 -10.82
C CYS A 361 -3.36 -15.21 -11.06
N ILE A 362 -2.42 -16.04 -10.58
CA ILE A 362 -2.50 -17.50 -10.67
C ILE A 362 -3.66 -18.03 -9.82
N ALA A 363 -3.87 -17.49 -8.61
CA ALA A 363 -4.98 -17.86 -7.74
C ALA A 363 -6.34 -17.54 -8.37
N ALA A 364 -6.52 -16.34 -8.93
CA ALA A 364 -7.73 -15.96 -9.63
C ALA A 364 -7.99 -16.83 -10.87
N ALA A 365 -6.94 -17.17 -11.62
CA ALA A 365 -7.04 -18.06 -12.76
C ALA A 365 -7.37 -19.51 -12.36
N ASP A 366 -6.83 -20.01 -11.25
CA ASP A 366 -7.12 -21.34 -10.72
C ASP A 366 -8.57 -21.47 -10.21
N GLU A 367 -9.12 -20.38 -9.66
CA GLU A 367 -10.52 -20.29 -9.21
C GLU A 367 -11.51 -19.95 -10.33
N GLU A 368 -11.04 -19.82 -11.58
CA GLU A 368 -11.84 -19.48 -12.75
C GLU A 368 -12.60 -18.15 -12.57
N LEU A 369 -11.95 -17.16 -11.95
CA LEU A 369 -12.49 -15.84 -11.67
C LEU A 369 -11.86 -14.79 -12.61
N PRO A 370 -12.35 -14.63 -13.85
CA PRO A 370 -11.85 -13.61 -14.76
C PRO A 370 -12.27 -12.21 -14.27
N PHE A 371 -11.31 -11.30 -14.16
CA PHE A 371 -11.60 -9.94 -13.72
C PHE A 371 -12.06 -9.04 -14.86
N GLN A 372 -13.06 -8.19 -14.58
CA GLN A 372 -13.29 -6.98 -15.37
C GLN A 372 -12.22 -5.93 -15.00
N LEU A 373 -11.29 -5.68 -15.92
CA LEU A 373 -10.25 -4.68 -15.69
C LEU A 373 -10.73 -3.27 -16.04
N ILE A 374 -10.58 -2.36 -15.09
CA ILE A 374 -10.95 -0.95 -15.21
C ILE A 374 -9.66 -0.12 -15.18
N ASP A 375 -9.44 0.66 -16.24
CA ASP A 375 -8.25 1.49 -16.37
C ASP A 375 -8.35 2.73 -15.47
N SER A 376 -9.57 3.26 -15.24
CA SER A 376 -9.80 4.46 -14.41
C SER A 376 -9.88 4.24 -12.90
N LEU A 377 -9.57 3.04 -12.41
CA LEU A 377 -9.50 2.81 -10.96
C LEU A 377 -8.31 3.56 -10.33
N MET A 378 -7.19 3.66 -11.03
CA MET A 378 -5.94 4.17 -10.48
C MET A 378 -5.14 5.01 -11.50
N ILE A 379 -4.43 6.01 -10.99
CA ILE A 379 -3.32 6.69 -11.68
C ILE A 379 -2.05 6.65 -10.83
N SER A 380 -0.92 6.48 -11.51
CA SER A 380 0.41 6.50 -10.90
C SER A 380 1.46 7.02 -11.87
N LYS A 381 1.77 6.28 -12.94
CA LYS A 381 2.91 6.55 -13.80
C LYS A 381 2.45 7.39 -14.97
N THR A 382 2.92 8.62 -15.05
CA THR A 382 2.43 9.66 -15.97
C THR A 382 2.61 9.33 -17.45
N ASP A 383 3.43 8.35 -17.80
CA ASP A 383 3.63 7.84 -19.17
C ASP A 383 2.99 6.44 -19.39
N ALA A 384 2.27 5.88 -18.41
CA ALA A 384 1.68 4.55 -18.53
C ALA A 384 0.39 4.55 -19.36
N SER A 385 0.19 3.45 -20.09
CA SER A 385 -1.10 3.05 -20.65
C SER A 385 -1.87 2.19 -19.64
N GLY A 386 -3.20 2.20 -19.71
CA GLY A 386 -4.05 1.39 -18.83
C GLY A 386 -4.34 2.02 -17.48
N GLU A 387 -4.03 3.30 -17.28
CA GLU A 387 -4.40 4.04 -16.08
C GLU A 387 -5.45 5.11 -16.43
N GLY A 388 -6.06 5.71 -15.41
CA GLY A 388 -7.14 6.69 -15.54
C GLY A 388 -6.73 8.04 -16.13
N TRP A 389 -5.53 8.14 -16.72
CA TRP A 389 -5.03 9.35 -17.35
C TRP A 389 -5.96 9.99 -18.39
N PRO A 390 -6.72 9.25 -19.22
CA PRO A 390 -7.66 9.87 -20.14
C PRO A 390 -8.74 10.74 -19.48
N LEU A 391 -8.99 10.58 -18.17
CA LEU A 391 -9.86 11.46 -17.40
C LEU A 391 -9.16 12.78 -17.06
N VAL A 392 -7.90 12.71 -16.61
CA VAL A 392 -7.06 13.87 -16.27
C VAL A 392 -6.68 14.69 -17.52
N ASP A 393 -6.44 14.02 -18.64
CA ASP A 393 -6.05 14.66 -19.91
C ASP A 393 -7.14 15.59 -20.48
N ARG A 394 -8.37 15.53 -19.97
CA ARG A 394 -9.47 16.42 -20.33
C ARG A 394 -9.40 17.78 -19.62
N ILE A 395 -8.58 17.89 -18.59
CA ILE A 395 -8.43 19.12 -17.79
C ILE A 395 -7.42 20.03 -18.51
N PRO A 396 -7.78 21.31 -18.79
CA PRO A 396 -6.87 22.27 -19.41
C PRO A 396 -5.58 22.47 -18.58
N PRO A 397 -4.39 22.55 -19.21
CA PRO A 397 -3.13 22.69 -18.48
C PRO A 397 -2.99 23.92 -17.58
N ASP A 398 -3.68 25.00 -17.91
CA ASP A 398 -3.75 26.25 -17.14
C ASP A 398 -4.74 26.19 -15.98
N GLU A 399 -5.61 25.18 -15.92
CA GLU A 399 -6.58 24.95 -14.83
C GLU A 399 -6.22 23.73 -13.96
N VAL A 400 -5.27 22.90 -14.39
CA VAL A 400 -5.05 21.55 -13.82
C VAL A 400 -4.71 21.57 -12.33
N CYS A 401 -3.93 22.55 -11.88
CA CYS A 401 -3.51 22.63 -10.49
C CYS A 401 -4.58 23.21 -9.57
N ASP A 402 -5.34 24.19 -10.04
CA ASP A 402 -6.50 24.70 -9.30
C ASP A 402 -7.55 23.59 -9.15
N PHE A 403 -7.85 22.87 -10.23
CA PHE A 403 -8.75 21.73 -10.18
C PHE A 403 -8.22 20.62 -9.27
N ALA A 404 -6.95 20.23 -9.39
CA ALA A 404 -6.34 19.19 -8.56
C ALA A 404 -6.34 19.55 -7.05
N SER A 405 -6.27 20.85 -6.73
CA SER A 405 -6.25 21.33 -5.34
C SER A 405 -7.63 21.40 -4.71
N ASP A 406 -8.68 21.52 -5.52
CA ASP A 406 -10.08 21.53 -5.08
C ASP A 406 -10.93 20.74 -6.07
N LEU A 407 -10.91 19.40 -5.90
CA LEU A 407 -11.55 18.49 -6.84
C LEU A 407 -13.07 18.70 -6.87
N ASP A 408 -13.58 18.99 -8.06
CA ASP A 408 -15.01 18.95 -8.37
C ASP A 408 -15.29 17.86 -9.44
N PRO A 409 -15.62 16.63 -9.02
CA PRO A 409 -15.94 15.54 -9.94
C PRO A 409 -17.11 15.84 -10.89
N SER A 410 -17.93 16.87 -10.64
CA SER A 410 -19.00 17.29 -11.55
C SER A 410 -18.48 18.09 -12.75
N LYS A 411 -17.35 18.79 -12.59
CA LYS A 411 -16.66 19.50 -13.68
C LYS A 411 -15.87 18.53 -14.56
N TYR A 412 -14.97 17.76 -13.96
CA TYR A 412 -14.19 16.72 -14.64
C TYR A 412 -14.22 15.43 -13.84
N ALA A 413 -14.53 14.31 -14.49
CA ALA A 413 -14.40 13.01 -13.86
C ALA A 413 -12.93 12.74 -13.49
N VAL A 414 -12.71 12.01 -12.40
CA VAL A 414 -11.37 11.66 -11.91
C VAL A 414 -11.26 10.15 -11.66
N PRO A 415 -10.04 9.60 -11.71
CA PRO A 415 -9.80 8.22 -11.29
C PRO A 415 -10.19 8.01 -9.82
N SER A 416 -10.44 6.77 -9.39
CA SER A 416 -10.78 6.53 -7.98
C SER A 416 -9.60 6.72 -7.04
N VAL A 417 -8.39 6.34 -7.48
CA VAL A 417 -7.20 6.24 -6.64
C VAL A 417 -5.98 6.89 -7.26
N VAL A 418 -5.16 7.56 -6.45
CA VAL A 418 -3.76 7.83 -6.77
C VAL A 418 -2.88 6.82 -6.05
N HIS A 419 -1.94 6.21 -6.77
CA HIS A 419 -0.96 5.30 -6.20
C HIS A 419 0.43 5.98 -6.15
N LEU A 420 0.98 6.13 -4.94
CA LEU A 420 2.17 6.92 -4.65
C LEU A 420 3.49 6.18 -4.97
N CYS A 421 3.46 5.22 -5.90
CA CYS A 421 4.61 4.38 -6.20
C CYS A 421 5.69 5.05 -7.04
N GLN A 422 5.34 6.12 -7.77
CA GLN A 422 6.24 6.82 -8.67
C GLN A 422 6.85 8.09 -8.03
N ARG A 423 7.76 8.71 -8.78
CA ARG A 423 8.32 10.02 -8.46
C ARG A 423 7.76 11.03 -9.43
N TYR A 424 7.33 12.17 -8.92
CA TYR A 424 6.76 13.25 -9.74
C TYR A 424 7.64 14.46 -9.70
N TRP A 425 7.76 15.14 -10.82
CA TRP A 425 8.67 16.26 -10.97
C TRP A 425 8.23 17.23 -12.06
N LEU A 426 8.27 18.52 -11.77
CA LEU A 426 8.25 19.59 -12.76
C LEU A 426 9.20 20.71 -12.36
N GLY A 427 9.94 21.23 -13.34
CA GLY A 427 10.93 22.25 -13.09
C GLY A 427 12.04 21.76 -12.15
N LYS A 428 12.65 22.68 -11.40
CA LYS A 428 13.70 22.38 -10.41
C LYS A 428 13.18 22.28 -8.98
N ASP A 429 12.02 22.87 -8.72
CA ASP A 429 11.57 23.20 -7.38
C ASP A 429 10.38 22.34 -6.91
N TRP A 430 9.71 21.62 -7.81
CA TRP A 430 8.56 20.77 -7.50
C TRP A 430 8.86 19.30 -7.68
N PHE A 431 8.94 18.57 -6.57
CA PHE A 431 9.28 17.17 -6.53
C PHE A 431 8.44 16.45 -5.49
N PHE A 432 7.95 15.26 -5.84
CA PHE A 432 7.31 14.34 -4.90
C PHE A 432 7.89 12.93 -5.03
N SER A 433 8.04 12.28 -3.88
CA SER A 433 8.30 10.83 -3.79
C SER A 433 7.89 10.35 -2.41
N LYS A 434 7.07 9.30 -2.30
CA LYS A 434 6.62 8.74 -1.00
C LYS A 434 7.78 8.50 -0.03
N ARG A 435 8.91 7.98 -0.52
CA ARG A 435 10.12 7.67 0.29
C ARG A 435 10.87 8.91 0.79
N LYS A 436 10.44 10.10 0.38
CA LYS A 436 11.07 11.39 0.71
C LYS A 436 10.17 12.25 1.59
N ILE A 437 8.94 11.81 1.85
CA ILE A 437 8.06 12.43 2.83
C ILE A 437 8.67 12.22 4.23
N PRO A 438 8.95 13.30 4.97
CA PRO A 438 9.46 13.22 6.32
C PRO A 438 8.45 12.57 7.27
N SER A 439 8.94 11.81 8.26
CA SER A 439 8.07 11.14 9.25
C SER A 439 7.39 12.11 10.21
N ASP A 440 7.89 13.33 10.33
CA ASP A 440 7.40 14.41 11.20
C ASP A 440 6.26 15.24 10.55
N ILE A 441 5.70 14.79 9.42
CA ILE A 441 4.67 15.52 8.65
C ILE A 441 3.44 15.91 9.50
N TYR A 442 3.12 15.12 10.51
CA TYR A 442 1.98 15.35 11.41
C TYR A 442 2.38 15.90 12.78
N ASP A 443 3.67 16.14 13.04
CA ASP A 443 4.12 16.74 14.30
C ASP A 443 3.54 18.16 14.42
N CYS A 444 3.05 18.54 15.60
CA CYS A 444 2.27 19.76 15.80
C CYS A 444 2.97 21.05 15.31
N GLU A 445 4.26 21.18 15.63
CA GLU A 445 5.07 22.37 15.36
C GLU A 445 5.66 22.40 13.93
N THR A 446 5.64 21.27 13.23
CA THR A 446 6.18 21.16 11.87
C THR A 446 5.34 21.98 10.88
N PRO A 447 5.91 22.90 10.09
CA PRO A 447 5.14 23.65 9.09
C PRO A 447 4.59 22.74 7.99
N LEU A 448 3.48 23.16 7.39
CA LEU A 448 2.89 22.53 6.21
C LEU A 448 3.80 22.71 4.99
N PHE A 449 3.62 21.86 3.98
CA PHE A 449 4.36 22.02 2.74
C PHE A 449 3.93 23.26 1.97
N GLU A 450 4.90 23.88 1.29
CA GLU A 450 4.59 24.81 0.21
C GLU A 450 3.78 24.07 -0.88
N GLU A 451 2.76 24.72 -1.40
CA GLU A 451 1.94 24.19 -2.50
C GLU A 451 2.46 24.70 -3.84
N PRO A 452 2.38 23.90 -4.91
CA PRO A 452 2.79 24.35 -6.23
C PRO A 452 1.93 25.51 -6.75
N PRO A 453 2.47 26.35 -7.65
CA PRO A 453 1.69 27.44 -8.24
C PRO A 453 0.58 26.89 -9.14
N SER A 454 -0.50 27.66 -9.29
CA SER A 454 -1.68 27.25 -10.07
C SER A 454 -1.40 27.06 -11.56
N ASP A 455 -0.37 27.71 -12.10
CA ASP A 455 0.06 27.63 -13.50
C ASP A 455 1.14 26.58 -13.76
N LEU A 456 1.44 25.68 -12.79
CA LEU A 456 2.53 24.71 -12.90
C LEU A 456 2.48 23.87 -14.20
N GLY A 457 1.27 23.52 -14.66
CA GLY A 457 1.04 22.71 -15.87
C GLY A 457 1.54 23.34 -17.18
N VAL A 458 1.70 24.66 -17.20
CA VAL A 458 2.23 25.42 -18.35
C VAL A 458 3.57 26.08 -18.07
N LEU A 459 4.00 26.12 -16.80
CA LEU A 459 5.22 26.79 -16.36
C LEU A 459 6.50 26.05 -16.80
N TYR A 460 6.46 24.72 -16.88
CA TYR A 460 7.62 23.91 -17.23
C TYR A 460 7.31 22.83 -18.25
N ASP A 461 8.22 22.65 -19.21
CA ASP A 461 8.24 21.57 -20.20
C ASP A 461 9.33 20.53 -19.92
N TYR A 462 9.80 20.47 -18.66
CA TYR A 462 10.89 19.59 -18.27
C TYR A 462 10.82 19.11 -16.82
N LYS A 463 11.42 17.94 -16.60
CA LYS A 463 11.80 17.35 -15.31
C LYS A 463 13.27 17.64 -15.01
N TRP A 464 13.60 17.86 -13.74
CA TRP A 464 14.99 18.04 -13.30
C TRP A 464 15.38 17.00 -12.25
N ALA A 465 15.92 15.87 -12.69
CA ALA A 465 16.26 14.79 -11.78
C ALA A 465 17.42 15.14 -10.83
N TRP A 466 17.51 14.44 -9.69
CA TRP A 466 18.56 14.61 -8.67
C TRP A 466 19.99 14.43 -9.23
N ASN A 467 20.15 13.70 -10.33
CA ASN A 467 21.43 13.53 -11.03
C ASN A 467 21.85 14.76 -11.86
N GLY A 468 21.10 15.86 -11.79
CA GLY A 468 21.37 17.12 -12.49
C GLY A 468 21.00 17.12 -13.98
N ARG A 469 20.32 16.07 -14.48
CA ARG A 469 19.90 16.00 -15.89
C ARG A 469 18.52 16.62 -16.07
N LYS A 470 18.45 17.60 -16.97
CA LYS A 470 17.20 18.11 -17.54
C LYS A 470 16.64 17.09 -18.52
N GLN A 471 15.40 16.67 -18.32
CA GLN A 471 14.67 15.80 -19.24
C GLN A 471 13.43 16.54 -19.72
N MET A 472 13.31 16.76 -21.03
CA MET A 472 12.11 17.36 -21.61
C MET A 472 10.94 16.39 -21.48
N VAL A 473 9.75 16.94 -21.27
CA VAL A 473 8.48 16.18 -21.20
C VAL A 473 7.51 16.72 -22.24
N THR A 474 6.56 15.87 -22.63
CA THR A 474 5.47 16.30 -23.53
C THR A 474 4.48 17.19 -22.77
N PRO A 475 3.66 18.03 -23.45
CA PRO A 475 2.61 18.79 -22.79
C PRO A 475 1.64 17.92 -21.98
N THR A 476 1.28 16.75 -22.51
CA THR A 476 0.42 15.77 -21.80
C THR A 476 1.09 15.26 -20.53
N GLU A 477 2.36 14.86 -20.61
CA GLU A 477 3.11 14.41 -19.43
C GLU A 477 3.28 15.54 -18.41
N ALA A 478 3.57 16.76 -18.84
CA ALA A 478 3.63 17.92 -17.95
C ALA A 478 2.29 18.16 -17.23
N ASN A 479 1.16 18.07 -17.94
CA ASN A 479 -0.17 18.21 -17.34
C ASN A 479 -0.43 17.14 -16.26
N ARG A 480 -0.07 15.88 -16.54
CA ARG A 480 -0.24 14.76 -15.59
C ARG A 480 0.65 14.89 -14.36
N GLU A 481 1.90 15.33 -14.54
CA GLU A 481 2.83 15.63 -13.43
C GLU A 481 2.30 16.78 -12.58
N ALA A 482 1.79 17.84 -13.21
CA ALA A 482 1.21 18.99 -12.51
C ALA A 482 -0.02 18.58 -11.70
N PHE A 483 -0.93 17.81 -12.28
CA PHE A 483 -2.09 17.25 -11.57
C PHE A 483 -1.67 16.52 -10.29
N LEU A 484 -0.72 15.60 -10.40
CA LEU A 484 -0.25 14.83 -9.24
C LEU A 484 0.47 15.69 -8.21
N LEU A 485 1.36 16.59 -8.62
CA LEU A 485 2.07 17.47 -7.68
C LEU A 485 1.07 18.34 -6.93
N CYS A 486 0.17 19.02 -7.63
CA CYS A 486 -0.82 19.90 -7.02
C CYS A 486 -1.79 19.13 -6.11
N PHE A 487 -2.33 17.99 -6.56
CA PHE A 487 -3.18 17.13 -5.74
C PHE A 487 -2.48 16.63 -4.49
N LEU A 488 -1.25 16.09 -4.61
CA LEU A 488 -0.58 15.43 -3.50
C LEU A 488 -0.09 16.39 -2.43
N PHE A 489 0.48 17.54 -2.81
CA PHE A 489 0.89 18.55 -1.84
C PHE A 489 -0.33 19.10 -1.09
N ARG A 490 -1.42 19.37 -1.81
CA ARG A 490 -2.68 19.80 -1.20
C ARG A 490 -3.26 18.74 -0.25
N LEU A 491 -3.32 17.48 -0.70
CA LEU A 491 -3.84 16.37 0.08
C LEU A 491 -3.04 16.15 1.38
N LEU A 492 -1.71 16.20 1.30
CA LEU A 492 -0.84 16.07 2.47
C LEU A 492 -1.05 17.22 3.46
N ASN A 493 -1.20 18.45 2.96
CA ASN A 493 -1.46 19.61 3.80
C ASN A 493 -2.84 19.55 4.47
N ASP A 494 -3.87 19.11 3.73
CA ASP A 494 -5.22 18.94 4.25
C ASP A 494 -5.25 17.87 5.36
N ALA A 495 -4.62 16.72 5.14
CA ALA A 495 -4.49 15.66 6.13
C ALA A 495 -3.73 16.12 7.38
N ALA A 496 -2.61 16.83 7.19
CA ALA A 496 -1.82 17.36 8.29
C ALA A 496 -2.56 18.45 9.08
N THR A 497 -3.27 19.34 8.40
CA THR A 497 -4.13 20.35 9.03
C THR A 497 -5.21 19.68 9.87
N PHE A 498 -5.91 18.69 9.30
CA PHE A 498 -6.95 17.94 10.01
C PHE A 498 -6.39 17.22 11.24
N TYR A 499 -5.25 16.54 11.13
CA TYR A 499 -4.58 15.92 12.26
C TYR A 499 -4.25 16.94 13.35
N LYS A 500 -3.55 18.03 12.98
CA LYS A 500 -3.09 19.06 13.93
C LYS A 500 -4.25 19.69 14.68
N GLN A 501 -5.32 20.05 13.99
CA GLN A 501 -6.48 20.69 14.61
C GLN A 501 -7.22 19.79 15.60
N ASN A 502 -7.11 18.47 15.47
CA ASN A 502 -7.85 17.52 16.30
C ASN A 502 -7.00 16.82 17.37
N THR A 503 -5.68 16.70 17.15
CA THR A 503 -4.79 15.97 18.06
C THR A 503 -3.83 16.89 18.81
N CYS A 504 -3.46 18.05 18.26
CA CYS A 504 -2.43 18.91 18.84
C CYS A 504 -2.97 19.92 19.87
N PRO A 505 -2.15 20.29 20.88
CA PRO A 505 -2.39 21.46 21.70
C PRO A 505 -2.53 22.74 20.84
N PRO A 506 -3.53 23.62 21.08
CA PRO A 506 -3.74 24.80 20.24
C PRO A 506 -2.56 25.75 20.11
N ASP A 507 -1.70 25.81 21.14
CA ASP A 507 -0.51 26.64 21.21
C ASP A 507 0.69 26.08 20.43
N SER A 508 0.65 24.81 20.01
CA SER A 508 1.71 24.18 19.22
C SER A 508 1.35 23.94 17.75
N ILE A 509 0.12 24.26 17.33
CA ILE A 509 -0.34 24.05 15.96
C ILE A 509 0.37 25.03 15.00
N ASN A 510 1.21 24.48 14.12
CA ASN A 510 1.79 25.20 13.00
C ASN A 510 1.06 24.85 11.69
N LEU A 511 0.35 25.82 11.11
CA LEU A 511 -0.34 25.72 9.81
C LEU A 511 0.31 26.56 8.72
N GLU A 512 1.51 27.11 8.96
CA GLU A 512 2.22 27.89 7.96
C GLU A 512 2.70 26.97 6.82
N LYS A 513 2.37 27.32 5.58
CA LYS A 513 2.82 26.60 4.36
C LYS A 513 4.21 27.07 3.93
N SER A 514 5.23 26.79 4.75
CA SER A 514 6.60 27.27 4.55
C SER A 514 7.64 26.16 4.38
N ARG A 515 7.20 24.89 4.35
CA ARG A 515 8.11 23.74 4.19
C ARG A 515 8.32 23.41 2.71
N ASN A 516 9.44 23.85 2.14
CA ASN A 516 9.84 23.39 0.80
C ASN A 516 10.50 21.99 0.85
N LEU A 517 9.89 20.99 0.21
CA LEU A 517 10.40 19.61 0.24
C LEU A 517 11.78 19.47 -0.43
N VAL A 518 12.03 20.17 -1.55
CA VAL A 518 13.32 20.11 -2.25
C VAL A 518 14.43 20.73 -1.39
N ALA A 519 14.17 21.88 -0.76
CA ALA A 519 15.11 22.54 0.15
C ALA A 519 15.42 21.66 1.37
N TYR A 520 14.39 21.06 1.98
CA TYR A 520 14.54 20.13 3.10
C TYR A 520 15.49 18.96 2.73
N LEU A 521 15.30 18.36 1.56
CA LEU A 521 16.12 17.25 1.09
C LEU A 521 17.58 17.67 0.82
N LYS A 522 17.80 18.85 0.24
CA LYS A 522 19.15 19.42 0.02
C LYS A 522 19.89 19.71 1.33
N ALA A 523 19.18 20.18 2.36
CA ALA A 523 19.78 20.40 3.68
C ALA A 523 20.23 19.08 4.33
N LYS A 524 19.41 18.03 4.22
CA LYS A 524 19.70 16.70 4.77
C LYS A 524 20.89 16.01 4.09
N SER A 525 21.06 16.17 2.77
CA SER A 525 22.21 15.60 2.07
C SER A 525 23.54 16.24 2.49
N ARG A 526 23.56 17.57 2.70
CA ARG A 526 24.78 18.27 3.16
C ARG A 526 25.24 17.81 4.54
N HIS A 527 24.31 17.55 5.47
CA HIS A 527 24.65 17.04 6.80
C HIS A 527 25.19 15.60 6.82
N THR A 528 24.92 14.82 5.78
CA THR A 528 25.44 13.45 5.65
C THR A 528 26.81 13.39 4.97
N GLU A 529 27.24 14.45 4.29
CA GLU A 529 28.59 14.57 3.71
C GLU A 529 29.61 15.20 4.69
N THR A 530 29.14 15.89 5.74
CA THR A 530 29.99 16.51 6.77
C THR A 530 30.24 15.63 8.00
N LYS A 531 29.75 14.39 8.01
CA LYS A 531 30.03 13.36 9.02
C LYS A 531 30.73 12.19 8.34
#